data_AF-A0A969ZWB8-F1
#
_entry.id   AF-A0A969ZWB8-F1
#
_cell.length_a   1.000
_cell.length_b   1.000
_cell.length_c   1.000
_cell.angle_alpha   90.00
_cell.angle_beta   90.00
_cell.angle_gamma   90.00
#
_symmetry.space_group_name_H-M   'P 1'
#
loop_
_entity.id
_entity.type
_entity.pdbx_description
1 polymer ?
#
loop_
_entity_poly.entity_id
_entity_poly.type
_entity_poly.pdbx_seq_one_letter_code
_entity_poly.pdbx_strand_id
1 'polypeptide(L)'
;MKSGDQEAVNRITVELYETADQGADFLASINDYWDASVWRDLFTQLINMRIQVILSILQGNYRNEIRVFDRIQDLAVVMGDYLARGILLVGLNHPASMMSPVEASTATIQ
;
A
#
# COMPACT_ATOMS: atom_id res chain seq x y z
N MET A 1 -12.15 -28.19 4.78
CA MET A 1 -11.34 -27.95 3.56
C MET A 1 -10.74 -29.25 3.11
N LYS A 2 -10.72 -29.54 1.81
CA LYS A 2 -10.04 -30.73 1.27
C LYS A 2 -8.54 -30.42 1.19
N SER A 3 -7.68 -31.43 1.29
CA SER A 3 -6.22 -31.24 1.30
C SER A 3 -5.68 -30.47 0.09
N GLY A 4 -6.24 -30.70 -1.10
CA GLY A 4 -5.88 -29.97 -2.32
C GLY A 4 -6.21 -28.46 -2.28
N ASP A 5 -7.22 -28.06 -1.51
CA ASP A 5 -7.56 -26.64 -1.35
C ASP A 5 -6.52 -25.93 -0.46
N GLN A 6 -5.94 -26.64 0.52
CA GLN A 6 -4.94 -26.07 1.44
C GLN A 6 -3.60 -25.82 0.75
N GLU A 7 -3.16 -26.73 -0.12
CA GLU A 7 -1.93 -26.55 -0.89
C GLU A 7 -2.04 -25.37 -1.87
N ALA A 8 -3.19 -25.24 -2.54
CA ALA A 8 -3.46 -24.11 -3.42
C ALA A 8 -3.46 -22.77 -2.65
N VAL A 9 -4.09 -22.72 -1.47
CA VAL A 9 -4.09 -21.52 -0.61
C VAL A 9 -2.68 -21.14 -0.18
N ASN A 10 -1.85 -22.11 0.22
CA ASN A 10 -0.48 -21.85 0.64
C ASN A 10 0.35 -21.29 -0.52
N ARG A 11 0.25 -21.90 -1.70
CA ARG A 11 0.97 -21.43 -2.90
C ARG A 11 0.56 -20.00 -3.29
N ILE A 12 -0.74 -19.72 -3.36
CA ILE A 12 -1.24 -18.38 -3.69
C ILE A 12 -0.80 -17.36 -2.63
N THR A 13 -0.72 -17.75 -1.36
CA THR A 13 -0.23 -16.88 -0.28
C THR A 13 1.23 -16.50 -0.49
N VAL A 14 2.08 -17.45 -0.88
CA VAL A 14 3.50 -17.18 -1.22
C VAL A 14 3.59 -16.26 -2.44
N GLU A 15 2.88 -16.57 -3.53
CA GLU A 15 2.86 -15.77 -4.76
C GLU A 15 2.40 -14.30 -4.48
N LEU A 16 1.46 -14.11 -3.55
CA LEU A 16 1.02 -12.77 -3.13
C LEU A 16 2.13 -11.97 -2.43
N TYR A 17 2.89 -12.60 -1.53
CA TYR A 17 4.00 -11.93 -0.86
C TYR A 17 5.15 -11.62 -1.80
N GLU A 18 5.48 -12.53 -2.72
CA GLU A 18 6.49 -12.26 -3.75
C GLU A 18 6.08 -11.08 -4.65
N THR A 19 4.78 -10.99 -4.99
CA THR A 19 4.24 -9.87 -5.75
C THR A 19 4.29 -8.57 -4.95
N ALA A 20 4.04 -8.61 -3.64
CA ALA A 20 4.17 -7.45 -2.76
C ALA A 20 5.61 -6.93 -2.71
N ASP A 21 6.59 -7.83 -2.64
CA ASP A 21 8.01 -7.47 -2.64
C ASP A 21 8.41 -6.80 -3.97
N GLN A 22 8.00 -7.40 -5.11
CA GLN A 22 8.27 -6.83 -6.43
C GLN A 22 7.61 -5.46 -6.60
N GLY A 23 6.37 -5.29 -6.13
CA GLY A 23 5.67 -4.01 -6.18
C GLY A 23 6.34 -2.93 -5.32
N ALA A 24 6.84 -3.31 -4.14
CA ALA A 24 7.56 -2.39 -3.26
C ALA A 24 8.89 -1.92 -3.88
N ASP A 25 9.65 -2.85 -4.47
CA ASP A 25 10.89 -2.52 -5.18
C ASP A 25 10.63 -1.63 -6.41
N PHE A 26 9.56 -1.93 -7.15
CA PHE A 26 9.16 -1.12 -8.28
C PHE A 26 8.82 0.32 -7.88
N LEU A 27 8.00 0.51 -6.83
CA LEU A 27 7.65 1.83 -6.33
C LEU A 27 8.89 2.61 -5.88
N ALA A 28 9.76 1.97 -5.10
CA ALA A 28 10.99 2.60 -4.64
C ALA A 28 11.93 2.98 -5.80
N SER A 29 11.95 2.20 -6.88
CA SER A 29 12.78 2.49 -8.06
C SER A 29 12.32 3.72 -8.86
N ILE A 30 11.06 4.14 -8.70
CA ILE A 30 10.48 5.29 -9.43
C ILE A 30 10.59 6.59 -8.62
N ASN A 31 10.63 6.48 -7.30
CA ASN A 31 10.57 7.63 -6.41
C ASN A 31 11.45 7.41 -5.18
N ASP A 32 12.53 8.18 -5.06
CA ASP A 32 13.50 8.10 -3.96
C ASP A 32 12.90 8.37 -2.57
N TYR A 33 11.70 8.94 -2.49
CA TYR A 33 10.97 9.15 -1.22
C TYR A 33 10.09 7.98 -0.82
N TRP A 34 9.98 6.95 -1.66
CA TRP A 34 9.25 5.73 -1.36
C TRP A 34 10.21 4.63 -0.95
N ASP A 35 10.43 4.49 0.35
CA ASP A 35 11.20 3.38 0.91
C ASP A 35 10.51 2.02 0.62
N ALA A 36 11.26 1.09 0.02
CA ALA A 36 10.81 -0.25 -0.32
C ALA A 36 10.39 -1.05 0.92
N SER A 37 11.08 -0.92 2.05
CA SER A 37 10.72 -1.62 3.30
C SER A 37 9.36 -1.19 3.82
N VAL A 38 9.05 0.12 3.74
CA VAL A 38 7.74 0.65 4.13
C VAL A 38 6.64 0.10 3.22
N TRP A 39 6.85 0.08 1.91
CA TRP A 39 5.88 -0.52 0.97
C TRP A 39 5.69 -2.02 1.19
N ARG A 40 6.75 -2.79 1.44
CA ARG A 40 6.67 -4.22 1.78
C ARG A 40 5.83 -4.44 3.03
N ASP A 41 6.03 -3.64 4.08
CA ASP A 41 5.26 -3.73 5.32
C ASP A 41 3.79 -3.39 5.10
N LEU A 42 3.48 -2.35 4.31
CA LEU A 42 2.11 -1.96 3.98
C LEU A 42 1.39 -3.04 3.15
N PHE A 43 2.03 -3.59 2.12
CA PHE A 43 1.46 -4.66 1.31
C PHE A 43 1.29 -5.96 2.10
N THR A 44 2.26 -6.31 2.94
CA THR A 44 2.18 -7.48 3.83
C THR A 44 1.00 -7.36 4.79
N GLN A 45 0.80 -6.20 5.40
CA GLN A 45 -0.36 -5.94 6.26
C GLN A 45 -1.69 -6.06 5.49
N LEU A 46 -1.76 -5.51 4.28
CA LEU A 46 -2.95 -5.58 3.43
C LEU A 46 -3.29 -7.03 3.06
N ILE A 47 -2.29 -7.83 2.64
CA ILE A 47 -2.45 -9.24 2.29
C ILE A 47 -2.97 -10.04 3.49
N ASN A 48 -2.34 -9.87 4.65
CA ASN A 48 -2.75 -10.54 5.88
C ASN A 48 -4.21 -10.23 6.27
N MET A 49 -4.61 -8.96 6.17
CA MET A 49 -5.99 -8.57 6.47
C MET A 49 -7.00 -9.09 5.44
N ARG A 50 -6.64 -9.12 4.15
CA ARG A 50 -7.50 -9.73 3.11
C ARG A 50 -7.70 -11.22 3.33
N ILE A 51 -6.64 -11.95 3.71
CA ILE A 51 -6.75 -13.37 4.07
C ILE A 51 -7.70 -13.54 5.26
N GLN A 52 -7.62 -12.68 6.27
CA GLN A 52 -8.53 -12.70 7.42
C GLN A 52 -9.99 -12.43 7.05
N VAL A 53 -10.25 -11.50 6.13
CA VAL A 53 -11.60 -11.25 5.56
C VAL A 53 -12.12 -12.52 4.89
N ILE A 54 -11.34 -13.12 3.98
CA ILE A 54 -11.73 -14.34 3.26
C ILE A 54 -12.03 -15.49 4.23
N LEU A 55 -11.15 -15.74 5.21
CA LEU A 55 -11.36 -16.78 6.21
C LEU A 55 -12.61 -16.52 7.06
N SER A 56 -12.87 -15.26 7.43
CA SER A 56 -14.05 -14.88 8.19
C SER A 56 -15.33 -15.14 7.40
N ILE A 57 -15.36 -14.84 6.10
CA ILE A 57 -16.49 -15.14 5.20
C ILE A 57 -16.71 -16.65 5.12
N LEU A 58 -15.65 -17.44 4.89
CA LEU A 58 -15.74 -18.90 4.77
C LEU A 58 -16.24 -19.57 6.07
N GLN A 59 -15.95 -18.97 7.22
CA GLN A 59 -16.40 -19.44 8.53
C GLN A 59 -17.78 -18.88 8.94
N GLY A 60 -18.39 -18.00 8.15
CA GLY A 60 -19.64 -17.30 8.48
C GLY A 60 -19.50 -16.28 9.62
N ASN A 61 -18.27 -15.86 9.96
CA ASN A 61 -17.99 -14.88 11.00
C ASN A 61 -18.02 -13.44 10.45
N TYR A 62 -19.20 -13.00 10.01
CA TYR A 62 -19.37 -11.67 9.38
C TYR A 62 -19.05 -10.50 10.32
N ARG A 63 -19.21 -10.68 11.63
CA ARG A 63 -18.81 -9.64 12.60
C ARG A 63 -17.31 -9.38 12.56
N ASN A 64 -16.50 -10.43 12.47
CA ASN A 64 -15.06 -10.27 12.36
C ASN A 64 -14.65 -9.76 10.98
N GLU A 65 -15.34 -10.23 9.93
CA GLU A 65 -15.14 -9.74 8.56
C GLU A 65 -15.26 -8.21 8.48
N ILE A 66 -16.39 -7.64 8.94
CA ILE A 66 -16.62 -6.18 8.95
C ILE A 66 -15.51 -5.47 9.73
N ARG A 67 -15.17 -5.96 10.93
CA ARG A 67 -14.11 -5.35 11.77
C ARG A 67 -12.76 -5.34 11.05
N VAL A 68 -12.40 -6.40 10.35
CA VAL A 68 -11.12 -6.45 9.61
C VAL A 68 -11.20 -5.58 8.36
N PHE A 69 -12.36 -5.51 7.71
CA PHE A 69 -12.56 -4.63 6.56
C PHE A 69 -12.42 -3.15 6.93
N ASP A 70 -12.94 -2.72 8.09
CA ASP A 70 -12.73 -1.36 8.61
C ASP A 70 -11.23 -1.06 8.77
N ARG A 71 -10.44 -2.01 9.28
CA ARG A 71 -8.98 -1.86 9.41
C ARG A 71 -8.27 -1.80 8.06
N ILE A 72 -8.79 -2.45 7.03
CA ILE A 72 -8.27 -2.31 5.65
C ILE A 72 -8.51 -0.89 5.14
N GLN A 73 -9.63 -0.26 5.47
CA GLN A 73 -9.89 1.14 5.12
C GLN A 73 -8.91 2.08 5.80
N ASP A 74 -8.65 1.88 7.09
CA ASP A 74 -7.63 2.65 7.82
C ASP A 74 -6.24 2.48 7.19
N LEU A 75 -5.85 1.24 6.85
CA LEU A 75 -4.58 1.00 6.16
C LEU A 75 -4.54 1.68 4.79
N ALA A 76 -5.65 1.69 4.04
CA ALA A 76 -5.72 2.36 2.74
C ALA A 76 -5.48 3.87 2.87
N VAL A 77 -5.96 4.51 3.95
CA VAL A 77 -5.64 5.91 4.26
C VAL A 77 -4.14 6.09 4.51
N VAL A 78 -3.52 5.22 5.32
CA VAL A 78 -2.07 5.26 5.58
C VAL A 78 -1.25 5.10 4.29
N MET A 79 -1.62 4.14 3.44
CA MET A 79 -0.98 3.92 2.14
C MET A 79 -1.14 5.14 1.22
N GLY A 80 -2.33 5.74 1.19
CA GLY A 80 -2.62 6.95 0.42
C GLY A 80 -1.80 8.15 0.88
N ASP A 81 -1.70 8.38 2.19
CA ASP A 81 -0.87 9.44 2.77
C ASP A 81 0.61 9.27 2.43
N TYR A 82 1.14 8.05 2.51
CA TYR A 82 2.53 7.77 2.16
C TYR A 82 2.80 7.96 0.66
N LEU A 83 1.88 7.49 -0.19
CA LEU A 83 1.93 7.72 -1.63
C LEU A 83 1.94 9.23 -1.94
N ALA A 84 1.00 10.00 -1.38
CA ALA A 84 0.87 11.42 -1.60
C ALA A 84 2.12 12.21 -1.16
N ARG A 85 2.70 11.87 -0.01
CA ARG A 85 3.95 12.49 0.47
C ARG A 85 5.09 12.31 -0.52
N GLY A 86 5.28 11.12 -1.06
CA GLY A 86 6.33 10.90 -2.06
C GLY A 86 6.08 11.67 -3.35
N ILE A 87 4.82 11.82 -3.81
CA ILE A 87 4.49 12.65 -4.98
C ILE A 87 4.84 14.12 -4.73
N LEU A 88 4.45 14.66 -3.56
CA LEU A 88 4.72 16.04 -3.19
C LEU A 88 6.23 16.31 -3.08
N LEU A 89 6.99 15.42 -2.45
CA LEU A 89 8.43 15.58 -2.28
C LEU A 89 9.21 15.48 -3.60
N VAL A 90 8.76 14.65 -4.54
CA VAL A 90 9.27 14.68 -5.93
C VAL A 90 9.06 16.06 -6.53
N GLY A 91 7.84 16.59 -6.49
CA GLY A 91 7.51 17.90 -7.04
C GLY A 91 8.34 19.05 -6.47
N LEU A 92 8.68 19.00 -5.18
CA LEU A 92 9.43 20.05 -4.47
C LEU A 92 10.96 20.02 -4.70
N ASN A 93 11.54 18.90 -5.12
CA ASN A 93 12.98 18.76 -5.36
C ASN A 93 13.39 18.87 -6.84
N HIS A 94 12.46 19.26 -7.72
CA HIS A 94 12.76 19.66 -9.09
C HIS A 94 12.92 21.20 -9.19
N PRO A 95 13.83 21.71 -10.04
CA PRO A 95 14.11 23.15 -10.13
C PRO A 95 12.84 23.96 -10.44
N ALA A 96 12.74 25.14 -9.83
CA ALA A 96 11.60 26.08 -9.90
C ALA A 96 11.15 26.46 -11.33
N SER A 97 11.91 26.10 -12.37
CA SER A 97 11.55 26.26 -13.77
C SER A 97 10.36 25.40 -14.24
N MET A 98 9.89 24.44 -13.43
CA MET A 98 8.68 23.64 -13.70
C MET A 98 7.51 23.95 -12.75
N MET A 99 7.68 24.90 -11.83
CA MET A 99 6.64 25.29 -10.88
C MET A 99 5.54 26.07 -11.61
N SER A 100 4.28 25.70 -11.43
CA SER A 100 3.15 26.47 -11.98
C SER A 100 3.24 27.92 -11.48
N PRO A 101 2.86 28.95 -12.28
CA PRO A 101 3.01 30.36 -11.91
C PRO A 101 2.41 30.73 -10.54
N VAL A 102 1.41 29.97 -10.09
CA VAL A 102 0.74 30.13 -8.80
C VAL A 102 1.68 29.86 -7.62
N GLU A 103 2.51 28.83 -7.72
CA GLU A 103 3.41 28.40 -6.64
C GLU A 103 4.70 29.23 -6.58
N ALA A 104 5.13 29.78 -7.72
CA ALA A 104 6.25 30.73 -7.80
C ALA A 104 5.94 32.06 -7.09
N SER A 105 4.68 32.51 -7.14
CA SER A 105 4.25 33.76 -6.52
C SER A 105 4.31 33.71 -4.98
N THR A 106 4.00 32.56 -4.39
CA THR A 106 3.98 32.37 -2.93
C THR A 106 5.37 32.26 -2.30
N ALA A 107 6.39 31.86 -3.06
CA ALA A 107 7.76 31.71 -2.57
C ALA A 107 8.54 33.04 -2.47
N THR A 108 8.03 34.13 -3.06
CA THR A 108 8.73 35.43 -3.14
C THR A 108 8.33 36.39 -2.00
N ILE A 109 7.45 35.98 -1.08
CA ILE A 109 6.93 36.85 0.02
C ILE A 109 7.52 36.47 1.40
N GLN A 110 8.66 35.78 1.45
CA GLN A 110 9.48 35.67 2.67
C GLN A 110 10.86 36.29 2.44
#